data_AF-A0A925DX27-F1
#
_entry.id   AF-A0A925DX27-F1
#
_cell.length_a   1.000
_cell.length_b   1.000
_cell.length_c   1.000
_cell.angle_alpha   90.00
_cell.angle_beta   90.00
_cell.angle_gamma   90.00
#
_symmetry.space_group_name_H-M   'P 1'
#
loop_
_entity.id
_entity.type
_entity.pdbx_description
1 polymer ?
#
loop_
_entity_poly.entity_id
_entity_poly.type
_entity_poly.pdbx_seq_one_letter_code
_entity_poly.pdbx_strand_id
1 'polypeptide(L)'
;MMDKKSTIGLVIIGLILAGWVYFSGPSKEQKAAQQAAFKRAQDSTVKAENERKVKEAAQIALNKKNTIAGDTSKTASIIPAGADTSKKAILSADSLKIVQKKAMFLDFYPATIGTDENVTIENEKIKVTISTKSGRVNSVVLKEYLRADKKTPVELFEKGNSDQKLILNAYESSSFSTSDLYFTPPANKAVVVKGL
;
A
#
# COMPACT_ATOMS: atom_id res chain seq x y z
N MET A 1 -5.84 10.04 -47.30
CA MET A 1 -7.07 9.24 -47.58
C MET A 1 -6.83 7.85 -47.04
N MET A 2 -7.74 7.28 -46.24
CA MET A 2 -7.54 5.95 -45.64
C MET A 2 -7.55 4.86 -46.73
N ASP A 3 -6.61 3.91 -46.65
CA ASP A 3 -6.56 2.79 -47.58
C ASP A 3 -7.82 1.92 -47.47
N LYS A 4 -8.41 1.60 -48.62
CA LYS A 4 -9.67 0.85 -48.74
C LYS A 4 -9.68 -0.50 -47.99
N LYS A 5 -8.50 -1.10 -47.79
CA LYS A 5 -8.31 -2.34 -47.04
C LYS A 5 -8.33 -2.14 -45.52
N SER A 6 -7.84 -1.00 -45.02
CA SER A 6 -7.89 -0.63 -43.60
C SER A 6 -9.30 -0.24 -43.18
N THR A 7 -10.03 0.48 -44.04
CA THR A 7 -11.44 0.84 -43.78
C THR A 7 -12.35 -0.38 -43.74
N ILE A 8 -12.12 -1.39 -44.61
CA ILE A 8 -12.88 -2.64 -44.60
C ILE A 8 -12.72 -3.39 -43.27
N GLY A 9 -11.50 -3.43 -42.73
CA GLY A 9 -11.21 -4.09 -41.45
C GLY A 9 -11.92 -3.40 -40.28
N LEU A 10 -11.93 -2.07 -40.27
CA LEU A 10 -12.60 -1.28 -39.23
C LEU A 10 -14.13 -1.45 -39.26
N VAL A 11 -14.72 -1.60 -40.44
CA VAL A 11 -16.16 -1.86 -40.58
C VAL A 11 -16.52 -3.27 -40.09
N ILE A 12 -15.71 -4.28 -40.43
CA ILE A 12 -15.93 -5.67 -40.00
C ILE A 12 -15.78 -5.81 -38.49
N ILE A 13 -14.73 -5.23 -37.88
CA ILE A 13 -14.55 -5.29 -36.42
C ILE A 13 -15.69 -4.57 -35.70
N GLY A 14 -16.17 -3.44 -36.24
CA GLY A 14 -17.33 -2.73 -35.68
C GLY A 14 -18.61 -3.57 -35.69
N LEU A 15 -18.87 -4.31 -36.78
CA LEU A 15 -20.03 -5.21 -36.88
C LEU A 15 -19.92 -6.41 -35.93
N ILE A 16 -18.74 -7.01 -35.81
CA ILE A 16 -18.51 -8.13 -34.88
C ILE A 16 -18.71 -7.67 -33.43
N LEU A 17 -18.14 -6.52 -33.06
CA LEU A 17 -18.30 -5.96 -31.71
C LEU A 17 -19.75 -5.57 -31.43
N ALA A 18 -20.47 -4.99 -32.38
CA ALA A 18 -21.88 -4.64 -32.22
C ALA A 18 -22.76 -5.89 -32.03
N GLY A 19 -22.52 -6.95 -32.80
CA GLY A 19 -23.21 -8.23 -32.65
C GLY A 19 -22.93 -8.88 -31.29
N TRP A 20 -21.67 -8.86 -30.85
CA TRP A 20 -21.29 -9.39 -29.54
C TRP A 20 -21.87 -8.56 -28.38
N VAL A 21 -21.86 -7.24 -28.46
CA VAL A 21 -22.47 -6.35 -27.45
C VAL A 21 -23.99 -6.53 -27.39
N TYR A 22 -24.65 -6.78 -28.52
CA TYR A 22 -26.08 -7.05 -28.55
C TYR A 22 -26.42 -8.40 -27.89
N PHE A 23 -25.58 -9.42 -28.09
CA PHE A 23 -25.79 -10.73 -27.49
C PHE A 23 -25.36 -10.81 -26.02
N SER A 24 -24.34 -10.05 -25.61
CA SER A 24 -23.77 -10.06 -24.25
C SER A 24 -24.17 -8.85 -23.39
N GLY A 25 -25.11 -8.03 -23.84
CA GLY A 25 -25.59 -6.87 -23.09
C GLY A 25 -26.37 -7.28 -21.83
N PRO A 26 -26.15 -6.64 -20.66
CA PRO A 26 -26.89 -6.96 -19.44
C PRO A 26 -28.37 -6.59 -19.60
N SER A 27 -29.25 -7.56 -19.33
CA SER A 27 -30.71 -7.43 -19.44
C SER A 27 -31.24 -6.21 -18.69
N LYS A 28 -32.26 -5.55 -19.26
CA LYS A 28 -32.83 -4.27 -18.78
C LYS A 28 -33.22 -4.29 -17.30
N GLU A 29 -33.62 -5.46 -16.78
CA GLU A 29 -33.99 -5.66 -15.38
C GLU A 29 -32.80 -5.58 -14.41
N GLN A 30 -31.62 -6.08 -14.82
CA GLN A 30 -30.40 -5.99 -14.02
C GLN A 30 -29.90 -4.55 -13.89
N LYS A 31 -30.10 -3.71 -14.92
CA LYS A 31 -29.76 -2.29 -14.87
C LYS A 31 -30.61 -1.52 -13.85
N ALA A 32 -31.91 -1.82 -13.76
CA ALA A 32 -32.79 -1.22 -12.78
C ALA A 32 -32.46 -1.68 -11.35
N ALA A 33 -32.17 -2.97 -11.16
CA ALA A 33 -31.75 -3.53 -9.88
C ALA A 33 -30.40 -2.97 -9.40
N GLN A 34 -29.43 -2.80 -10.30
CA GLN A 34 -28.10 -2.29 -9.98
C GLN A 34 -28.13 -0.79 -9.61
N GLN A 35 -28.93 0.02 -10.32
CA GLN A 35 -29.12 1.43 -9.97
C GLN A 35 -29.89 1.61 -8.67
N ALA A 36 -30.90 0.76 -8.39
CA ALA A 36 -31.64 0.80 -7.13
C ALA A 36 -30.77 0.33 -5.94
N ALA A 37 -29.89 -0.66 -6.13
CA ALA A 37 -28.93 -1.08 -5.11
C ALA A 37 -27.91 0.02 -4.77
N PHE A 38 -27.43 0.74 -5.79
CA PHE A 38 -26.52 1.87 -5.60
C PHE A 38 -27.17 3.02 -4.80
N LYS A 39 -28.46 3.31 -5.06
CA LYS A 39 -29.21 4.31 -4.28
C LYS A 39 -29.43 3.90 -2.82
N ARG A 40 -29.82 2.64 -2.57
CA ARG A 40 -30.02 2.11 -1.20
C ARG A 40 -28.74 2.12 -0.36
N ALA A 41 -27.58 1.90 -0.99
CA ALA A 41 -26.29 1.95 -0.33
C ALA A 41 -25.91 3.36 0.15
N GLN A 42 -26.40 4.42 -0.51
CA GLN A 42 -26.15 5.81 -0.10
C GLN A 42 -27.08 6.27 1.03
N ASP A 43 -28.35 5.85 1.04
CA ASP A 43 -29.30 6.26 2.08
C ASP A 43 -29.00 5.67 3.47
N SER A 44 -28.20 4.60 3.54
CA SER A 44 -27.87 3.93 4.81
C SER A 44 -26.65 4.53 5.53
N THR A 45 -25.81 5.33 4.86
CA THR A 45 -24.56 5.86 5.46
C THR A 45 -24.77 7.15 6.26
N VAL A 46 -25.74 7.99 5.87
CA VAL A 46 -25.97 9.30 6.49
C VAL A 46 -26.53 9.19 7.91
N LYS A 47 -27.38 8.20 8.19
CA LYS A 47 -27.98 8.01 9.52
C LYS A 47 -26.96 7.49 10.55
N ALA A 48 -26.07 6.58 10.12
CA ALA A 48 -25.02 6.03 10.98
C ALA A 48 -23.93 7.06 11.31
N GLU A 49 -23.63 7.98 10.41
CA GLU A 49 -22.65 9.05 10.66
C GLU A 49 -23.17 10.09 11.66
N ASN A 50 -24.45 10.46 11.58
CA ASN A 50 -25.06 11.41 12.51
C ASN A 50 -25.15 10.83 13.93
N GLU A 51 -25.46 9.55 14.08
CA GLU A 51 -25.47 8.89 15.40
C GLU A 51 -24.05 8.71 15.97
N ARG A 52 -23.04 8.48 15.13
CA ARG A 52 -21.63 8.42 15.56
C ARG A 52 -21.11 9.78 16.02
N LYS A 53 -21.42 10.87 15.29
CA LYS A 53 -21.03 12.23 15.70
C LYS A 53 -21.64 12.66 17.03
N VAL A 54 -22.88 12.26 17.33
CA VAL A 54 -23.54 12.55 18.61
C VAL A 54 -22.93 11.73 19.76
N LYS A 55 -22.53 10.48 19.52
CA LYS A 55 -21.87 9.63 20.54
C LYS A 55 -20.41 10.05 20.80
N GLU A 56 -19.70 10.48 19.76
CA GLU A 56 -18.33 10.99 19.88
C GLU A 56 -18.30 12.32 20.64
N ALA A 57 -19.27 13.22 20.41
CA ALA A 57 -19.41 14.47 21.17
C ALA A 57 -19.74 14.22 22.67
N ALA A 58 -20.49 13.18 23.00
CA ALA A 58 -20.78 12.80 24.39
C ALA A 58 -19.57 12.19 25.11
N GLN A 59 -18.70 11.45 24.41
CA GLN A 59 -17.51 10.81 24.98
C GLN A 59 -16.41 11.83 25.33
N ILE A 60 -16.26 12.90 24.52
CA ILE A 60 -15.29 13.98 24.75
C ILE A 60 -15.62 14.77 26.04
N ALA A 61 -16.89 14.81 26.45
CA ALA A 61 -17.31 15.46 27.70
C ALA A 61 -17.01 14.63 28.96
N LEU A 62 -16.91 13.29 28.85
CA LEU A 62 -16.69 12.41 30.00
C LEU A 62 -15.21 12.32 30.42
N ASN A 63 -14.28 12.39 29.47
CA ASN A 63 -12.83 12.27 29.75
C ASN A 63 -12.20 13.53 30.37
N LYS A 64 -12.95 14.62 30.58
CA LYS A 64 -12.44 15.86 31.17
C LYS A 64 -12.50 15.91 32.71
N LYS A 65 -12.99 14.85 33.38
CA LYS A 65 -13.19 14.81 34.84
C LYS A 65 -12.11 14.05 35.64
N ASN A 66 -11.17 13.34 35.00
CA ASN A 66 -10.24 12.44 35.70
C ASN A 66 -8.73 12.79 35.62
N THR A 67 -8.34 14.03 35.33
CA THR A 67 -6.91 14.41 35.27
C THR A 67 -6.56 15.67 36.08
N ILE A 68 -7.15 15.86 37.26
CA ILE A 68 -6.68 16.87 38.22
C ILE A 68 -6.80 16.33 39.65
N ALA A 69 -5.90 15.41 40.02
CA ALA A 69 -5.46 15.15 41.40
C ALA A 69 -4.33 14.11 41.34
N GLY A 70 -3.08 14.56 41.31
CA GLY A 70 -1.95 13.62 41.28
C GLY A 70 -0.63 14.22 40.84
N ASP A 71 -0.08 15.01 41.76
CA ASP A 71 1.36 15.11 42.01
C ASP A 71 2.23 16.12 41.25
N THR A 72 2.82 16.98 42.07
CA THR A 72 3.66 18.11 41.79
C THR A 72 5.09 17.67 42.06
N SER A 73 5.94 17.52 41.04
CA SER A 73 7.36 17.93 41.10
C SER A 73 8.18 17.47 39.89
N LYS A 74 9.00 18.39 39.39
CA LYS A 74 10.07 18.23 38.38
C LYS A 74 9.51 18.01 36.96
N THR A 75 9.35 19.05 36.16
CA THR A 75 10.49 19.72 35.54
C THR A 75 10.12 21.18 35.24
N ALA A 76 10.63 22.11 36.07
CA ALA A 76 10.58 23.54 35.83
C ALA A 76 11.82 23.98 35.02
N SER A 77 11.65 25.05 34.23
CA SER A 77 12.61 25.67 33.30
C SER A 77 12.65 24.96 31.94
N ILE A 78 12.27 25.54 30.79
CA ILE A 78 12.53 26.89 30.26
C ILE A 78 11.38 27.29 29.30
N ILE A 79 10.60 28.35 29.58
CA ILE A 79 9.79 29.08 28.58
C ILE A 79 9.80 30.57 28.99
N PRO A 80 10.33 31.51 28.17
CA PRO A 80 9.96 32.91 28.29
C PRO A 80 8.57 33.13 27.67
N ALA A 81 7.78 33.92 28.38
CA ALA A 81 6.40 34.27 28.11
C ALA A 81 6.15 34.86 26.70
N GLY A 82 5.00 34.52 26.10
CA GLY A 82 4.43 35.28 24.98
C GLY A 82 3.62 34.44 24.00
N ALA A 83 2.29 34.62 24.06
CA ALA A 83 1.29 34.39 23.01
C ALA A 83 0.97 32.96 22.50
N ASP A 84 -0.33 32.76 22.32
CA ASP A 84 -1.02 31.79 21.46
C ASP A 84 -1.26 30.35 21.94
N THR A 85 -2.41 30.21 22.60
CA THR A 85 -3.20 29.00 22.85
C THR A 85 -3.78 28.35 21.57
N SER A 86 -3.17 28.53 20.40
CA SER A 86 -3.61 27.97 19.11
C SER A 86 -2.70 26.86 18.56
N LYS A 87 -1.98 26.15 19.43
CA LYS A 87 -1.30 24.86 19.09
C LYS A 87 -2.12 23.63 19.50
N LYS A 88 -3.45 23.69 19.39
CA LYS A 88 -4.37 22.57 19.65
C LYS A 88 -5.45 22.41 18.56
N ALA A 89 -5.12 22.74 17.31
CA ALA A 89 -6.02 22.56 16.17
C ALA A 89 -5.29 22.52 14.82
N ILE A 90 -4.21 21.73 14.70
CA ILE A 90 -3.83 21.16 13.40
C ILE A 90 -3.45 19.70 13.67
N LEU A 91 -4.46 18.87 13.93
CA LEU A 91 -4.34 17.45 13.62
C LEU A 91 -4.33 17.39 12.09
N SER A 92 -3.15 17.57 11.50
CA SER A 92 -2.97 17.35 10.07
C SER A 92 -3.44 15.93 9.74
N ALA A 93 -4.00 15.71 8.56
CA ALA A 93 -4.40 14.37 8.10
C ALA A 93 -3.27 13.34 8.27
N ASP A 94 -2.01 13.80 8.22
CA ASP A 94 -0.83 12.97 8.43
C ASP A 94 -0.70 12.44 9.87
N SER A 95 -1.09 13.22 10.88
CA SER A 95 -1.11 12.77 12.27
C SER A 95 -2.13 11.64 12.50
N LEU A 96 -3.29 11.70 11.85
CA LEU A 96 -4.32 10.66 11.95
C LEU A 96 -3.89 9.36 11.24
N LYS A 97 -3.26 9.47 10.06
CA LYS A 97 -2.70 8.30 9.34
C LYS A 97 -1.63 7.58 10.15
N ILE A 98 -0.81 8.32 10.90
CA ILE A 98 0.21 7.75 11.78
C ILE A 98 -0.44 6.92 12.91
N VAL A 99 -1.43 7.48 13.59
CA VAL A 99 -2.16 6.79 14.67
C VAL A 99 -2.85 5.53 14.13
N GLN A 100 -3.47 5.62 12.95
CA GLN A 100 -4.13 4.48 12.32
C GLN A 100 -3.15 3.38 11.90
N LYS A 101 -2.04 3.73 11.22
CA LYS A 101 -1.01 2.74 10.84
C LYS A 101 -0.41 2.05 12.07
N LYS A 102 -0.16 2.80 13.14
CA LYS A 102 0.35 2.22 14.39
C LYS A 102 -0.63 1.22 15.00
N ALA A 103 -1.92 1.51 14.98
CA ALA A 103 -2.96 0.60 15.45
C ALA A 103 -3.11 -0.64 14.55
N MET A 104 -2.94 -0.50 13.24
CA MET A 104 -3.03 -1.61 12.29
C MET A 104 -1.82 -2.55 12.36
N PHE A 105 -0.60 -2.01 12.36
CA PHE A 105 0.62 -2.80 12.22
C PHE A 105 1.31 -3.18 13.52
N LEU A 106 0.83 -2.70 14.68
CA LEU A 106 1.34 -3.04 16.01
C LEU A 106 2.88 -2.89 16.06
N ASP A 107 3.61 -3.93 16.46
CA ASP A 107 5.07 -3.93 16.58
C ASP A 107 5.78 -3.84 15.22
N PHE A 108 5.08 -4.12 14.12
CA PHE A 108 5.61 -3.93 12.75
C PHE A 108 5.46 -2.50 12.23
N TYR A 109 4.81 -1.59 12.97
CA TYR A 109 4.66 -0.18 12.56
C TYR A 109 5.97 0.49 12.12
N PRO A 110 7.11 0.33 12.83
CA PRO A 110 8.39 0.91 12.40
C PRO A 110 8.82 0.43 11.01
N ALA A 111 8.52 -0.82 10.67
CA ALA A 111 8.80 -1.40 9.35
C ALA A 111 7.82 -0.92 8.27
N THR A 112 6.76 -0.17 8.57
CA THR A 112 5.87 0.43 7.54
C THR A 112 6.40 1.74 6.97
N ILE A 113 7.55 2.20 7.48
CA ILE A 113 8.17 3.48 7.15
C ILE A 113 9.54 3.15 6.55
N GLY A 114 9.69 3.46 5.26
CA GLY A 114 10.94 3.22 4.57
C GLY A 114 10.89 3.67 3.12
N THR A 115 12.04 3.57 2.46
CA THR A 115 12.21 3.84 1.03
C THR A 115 12.28 2.51 0.28
N ASP A 116 11.67 2.43 -0.91
CA ASP A 116 11.82 1.26 -1.78
C ASP A 116 13.13 1.39 -2.56
N GLU A 117 14.13 0.68 -2.08
CA GLU A 117 15.48 0.61 -2.63
C GLU A 117 15.88 -0.83 -2.96
N ASN A 118 16.87 -0.99 -3.84
CA ASN A 118 17.42 -2.30 -4.19
C ASN A 118 18.72 -2.59 -3.43
N VAL A 119 18.86 -3.82 -2.96
CA VAL A 119 20.06 -4.39 -2.35
C VAL A 119 20.60 -5.44 -3.30
N THR A 120 21.91 -5.44 -3.53
CA THR A 120 22.57 -6.42 -4.38
C THR A 120 23.45 -7.35 -3.54
N ILE A 121 23.25 -8.65 -3.71
CA ILE A 121 24.09 -9.69 -3.13
C ILE A 121 24.78 -10.40 -4.28
N GLU A 122 26.10 -10.46 -4.26
CA GLU A 122 26.89 -10.91 -5.38
C GLU A 122 27.98 -11.89 -4.93
N ASN A 123 28.16 -12.98 -5.67
CA ASN A 123 29.34 -13.85 -5.57
C ASN A 123 29.95 -14.05 -6.97
N GLU A 124 30.87 -14.99 -7.15
CA GLU A 124 31.55 -15.21 -8.43
C GLU A 124 30.58 -15.67 -9.56
N LYS A 125 29.55 -16.44 -9.22
CA LYS A 125 28.65 -17.09 -10.20
C LYS A 125 27.30 -16.41 -10.36
N ILE A 126 26.81 -15.75 -9.31
CA ILE A 126 25.45 -15.21 -9.24
C ILE A 126 25.43 -13.77 -8.71
N LYS A 127 24.46 -13.01 -9.19
CA LYS A 127 24.11 -11.67 -8.70
C LYS A 127 22.61 -11.60 -8.44
N VAL A 128 22.23 -11.35 -7.20
CA VAL A 128 20.83 -11.29 -6.76
C VAL A 128 20.50 -9.86 -6.37
N THR A 129 19.40 -9.33 -6.89
CA THR A 129 18.87 -8.01 -6.53
C THR A 129 17.57 -8.18 -5.77
N ILE A 130 17.50 -7.63 -4.56
CA ILE A 130 16.38 -7.75 -3.62
C ILE A 130 15.82 -6.35 -3.35
N SER A 131 14.50 -6.20 -3.27
CA SER A 131 13.88 -4.94 -2.84
C SER A 131 13.82 -4.87 -1.31
N THR A 132 14.25 -3.74 -0.75
CA THR A 132 14.05 -3.38 0.66
C THR A 132 12.57 -3.25 1.01
N LYS A 133 11.70 -2.94 0.04
CA LYS A 133 10.26 -3.12 0.20
C LYS A 133 9.93 -4.59 -0.04
N SER A 134 9.19 -5.23 0.86
CA SER A 134 8.77 -6.64 0.75
C SER A 134 9.83 -7.72 0.84
N GLY A 135 11.13 -7.40 0.71
CA GLY A 135 12.20 -8.40 0.73
C GLY A 135 12.18 -9.33 -0.49
N ARG A 136 11.44 -8.96 -1.55
CA ARG A 136 11.29 -9.79 -2.74
C ARG A 136 12.54 -9.77 -3.61
N VAL A 137 12.80 -10.88 -4.28
CA VAL A 137 13.84 -10.99 -5.30
C VAL A 137 13.33 -10.31 -6.57
N ASN A 138 13.95 -9.21 -6.95
CA ASN A 138 13.64 -8.48 -8.18
C ASN A 138 14.37 -9.08 -9.40
N SER A 139 15.61 -9.58 -9.22
CA SER A 139 16.40 -10.13 -10.31
C SER A 139 17.46 -11.12 -9.82
N VAL A 140 17.72 -12.17 -10.59
CA VAL A 140 18.84 -13.10 -10.39
C VAL A 140 19.57 -13.28 -11.71
N VAL A 141 20.83 -12.88 -11.74
CA VAL A 141 21.71 -13.00 -12.90
C VAL A 141 22.72 -14.12 -12.66
N LEU A 142 22.83 -15.04 -13.60
CA LEU A 142 23.85 -16.09 -13.66
C LEU A 142 25.01 -15.62 -14.53
N LYS A 143 26.15 -15.28 -13.93
CA LYS A 143 27.28 -14.64 -14.61
C LYS A 143 27.98 -15.56 -15.63
N GLU A 144 28.02 -16.85 -15.35
CA GLU A 144 28.71 -17.85 -16.19
C GLU A 144 27.82 -18.41 -17.32
N TYR A 145 26.52 -18.09 -17.30
CA TYR A 145 25.57 -18.57 -18.30
C TYR A 145 25.21 -17.43 -19.22
N LEU A 146 25.46 -17.58 -20.51
CA LEU A 146 25.16 -16.57 -21.51
C LEU A 146 23.84 -16.89 -22.22
N ARG A 147 23.07 -15.85 -22.57
CA ARG A 147 21.91 -15.99 -23.45
C ARG A 147 22.36 -16.40 -24.85
N ALA A 148 21.39 -16.64 -25.74
CA ALA A 148 21.63 -17.05 -27.13
C ALA A 148 22.57 -16.10 -27.91
N ASP A 149 22.70 -14.84 -27.47
CA ASP A 149 23.60 -13.84 -28.04
C ASP A 149 25.08 -14.01 -27.66
N LYS A 150 25.40 -14.94 -26.73
CA LYS A 150 26.75 -15.20 -26.18
C LYS A 150 27.44 -13.97 -25.59
N LYS A 151 26.69 -12.92 -25.22
CA LYS A 151 27.24 -11.66 -24.71
C LYS A 151 26.56 -11.20 -23.43
N THR A 152 25.28 -11.50 -23.26
CA THR A 152 24.54 -11.11 -22.05
C THR A 152 24.42 -12.31 -21.10
N PRO A 153 24.70 -12.12 -19.81
CA PRO A 153 24.39 -13.13 -18.81
C PRO A 153 22.89 -13.47 -18.77
N VAL A 154 22.57 -14.71 -18.42
CA VAL A 154 21.20 -15.17 -18.23
C VAL A 154 20.63 -14.54 -16.97
N GLU A 155 19.45 -13.96 -17.10
CA GLU A 155 18.65 -13.48 -15.97
C GLU A 155 17.46 -14.42 -15.79
N LEU A 156 17.34 -15.03 -14.61
CA LEU A 156 16.30 -16.01 -14.31
C LEU A 156 14.97 -15.36 -13.91
N PHE A 157 15.06 -14.18 -13.29
CA PHE A 157 13.90 -13.46 -12.76
C PHE A 157 13.95 -12.03 -13.24
N GLU A 158 12.85 -11.57 -13.84
CA GLU A 158 12.64 -10.18 -14.19
C GLU A 158 11.59 -9.57 -13.24
N LYS A 159 11.80 -8.30 -12.88
CA LYS A 159 10.94 -7.57 -11.95
C LYS A 159 9.50 -7.53 -12.46
N GLY A 160 8.55 -7.99 -11.64
CA GLY A 160 7.11 -7.87 -11.92
C GLY A 160 6.41 -9.17 -12.32
N ASN A 161 7.16 -10.27 -12.50
CA ASN A 161 6.58 -11.56 -12.89
C ASN A 161 6.26 -12.48 -11.71
N SER A 162 6.41 -12.03 -10.46
CA SER A 162 6.25 -12.87 -9.28
C SER A 162 5.74 -12.10 -8.06
N ASP A 163 4.58 -12.52 -7.53
CA ASP A 163 4.00 -12.03 -6.27
C ASP A 163 4.65 -12.73 -5.08
N GLN A 164 5.89 -12.34 -4.77
CA GLN A 164 6.61 -12.84 -3.61
C GLN A 164 6.20 -12.04 -2.38
N LYS A 165 5.37 -12.65 -1.52
CA LYS A 165 5.01 -12.10 -0.21
C LYS A 165 4.98 -13.21 0.83
N LEU A 166 5.37 -12.87 2.04
CA LEU A 166 5.22 -13.74 3.21
C LEU A 166 4.11 -13.18 4.10
N ILE A 167 3.26 -14.06 4.60
CA ILE A 167 2.27 -13.70 5.61
C ILE A 167 2.84 -14.06 6.98
N LEU A 168 2.99 -13.05 7.82
CA LEU A 168 3.49 -13.14 9.19
C LEU A 168 2.29 -13.21 10.13
N ASN A 169 2.02 -14.38 10.67
CA ASN A 169 0.98 -14.60 11.67
C ASN A 169 1.58 -14.42 13.08
N ALA A 170 2.02 -13.20 13.39
CA ALA A 170 2.68 -12.90 14.65
C ALA A 170 1.71 -12.78 15.83
N TYR A 171 0.41 -12.59 15.57
CA TYR A 171 -0.63 -12.49 16.59
C TYR A 171 -1.82 -13.38 16.21
N GLU A 172 -2.60 -13.78 17.21
CA GLU A 172 -3.74 -14.69 17.04
C GLU A 172 -4.82 -14.12 16.10
N SER A 173 -5.07 -12.81 16.18
CA SER A 173 -6.12 -12.13 15.40
C SER A 173 -5.58 -11.19 14.33
N SER A 174 -4.28 -11.26 14.00
CA SER A 174 -3.68 -10.34 13.02
C SER A 174 -2.57 -11.01 12.23
N SER A 175 -2.67 -10.88 10.91
CA SER A 175 -1.66 -11.32 9.96
C SER A 175 -1.14 -10.14 9.17
N PHE A 176 0.17 -10.13 8.93
CA PHE A 176 0.86 -9.04 8.23
C PHE A 176 1.53 -9.55 6.98
N SER A 177 1.33 -8.86 5.86
CA SER A 177 2.05 -9.17 4.63
C SER A 177 3.38 -8.43 4.61
N THR A 178 4.46 -9.11 4.24
CA THR A 178 5.74 -8.43 4.01
C THR A 178 5.66 -7.40 2.89
N SER A 179 4.67 -7.50 1.97
CA SER A 179 4.43 -6.50 0.91
C SER A 179 4.29 -5.06 1.43
N ASP A 180 3.83 -4.91 2.67
CA ASP A 180 3.56 -3.62 3.31
C ASP A 180 4.71 -3.15 4.21
N LEU A 181 5.77 -3.96 4.31
CA LEU A 181 6.91 -3.74 5.19
C LEU A 181 8.18 -3.40 4.40
N TYR A 182 9.04 -2.64 5.05
CA TYR A 182 10.35 -2.21 4.61
C TYR A 182 11.41 -2.82 5.52
N PHE A 183 12.46 -3.34 4.91
CA PHE A 183 13.58 -3.99 5.56
C PHE A 183 14.81 -3.09 5.49
N THR A 184 15.52 -3.00 6.61
CA THR A 184 16.78 -2.25 6.68
C THR A 184 17.90 -3.10 6.08
N PRO A 185 18.56 -2.65 5.00
CA PRO A 185 19.71 -3.36 4.47
C PRO A 185 20.89 -3.29 5.46
N PRO A 186 21.84 -4.23 5.37
CA PRO A 186 23.13 -4.06 6.05
C PRO A 186 23.80 -2.75 5.58
N ALA A 187 24.75 -2.24 6.37
CA ALA A 187 25.44 -0.96 6.10
C ALA A 187 26.00 -0.86 4.66
N ASN A 188 26.33 -1.99 4.05
CA ASN A 188 26.72 -2.08 2.64
C ASN A 188 25.58 -2.65 1.79
N LYS A 189 25.04 -1.86 0.86
CA LYS A 189 23.96 -2.28 -0.05
C LYS A 189 24.43 -3.25 -1.15
N ALA A 190 25.75 -3.40 -1.28
CA ALA A 190 26.40 -4.42 -2.08
C ALA A 190 27.16 -5.35 -1.14
N VAL A 191 26.69 -6.59 -1.02
CA VAL A 191 27.37 -7.61 -0.21
C VAL A 191 28.05 -8.59 -1.16
N VAL A 192 29.38 -8.65 -1.12
CA VAL A 192 30.17 -9.64 -1.86
C VAL A 192 30.48 -10.81 -0.93
N VAL A 193 29.93 -11.98 -1.26
CA VAL A 193 30.18 -13.22 -0.50
C VAL A 193 31.30 -13.99 -1.19
N LYS A 194 32.46 -14.14 -0.53
CA LYS A 194 33.59 -14.93 -1.03
C LYS A 194 33.45 -16.40 -0.60
N GLY A 195 33.72 -17.33 -1.51
CA GLY A 195 33.91 -18.76 -1.19
C GLY A 195 32.72 -19.71 -1.42
N LEU A 196 31.90 -19.48 -2.45
CA LEU A 196 30.81 -20.37 -2.90
C LEU A 196 30.97 -20.75 -4.37
#